data_AF-I6ANW9-F1
#
_entry.id   AF-I6ANW9-F1
#
_cell.length_a   1.000
_cell.length_b   1.000
_cell.length_c   1.000
_cell.angle_alpha   90.00
_cell.angle_beta   90.00
_cell.angle_gamma   90.00
#
_symmetry.space_group_name_H-M   'P 1'
#
loop_
_entity.id
_entity.type
_entity.pdbx_description
1 polymer ?
#
loop_
_entity_poly.entity_id
_entity_poly.type
_entity_poly.pdbx_seq_one_letter_code
_entity_poly.pdbx_strand_id
1 'polypeptide(L)'
;MNDTALATIAITGFTVAFFHAVIPTHWLPFVLVSRARSWSMARTLGVVVFAGTGHVLLTTLIGVAISWFGYQLNRQVGLLFPWLVGGFLFAVGLYYAWRQACGRGICHHHPPGGHHKPDKACGHEKNESHWEHELEESPLAEPEKTSDRAAACGLFVMLTLSPCETFLPVYMTGAQFGIRGFVVLSIILAAGALGGMLLFTWLTMVGLERVNLRRFERMEAGLLAGLFMILGVLVVIVERTHGH
;
A
#
# COMPACT_ATOMS: atom_id res chain seq x y z
N MET A 1 -24.38 -21.34 1.18
CA MET A 1 -23.14 -21.35 2.00
C MET A 1 -21.98 -20.61 1.34
N ASN A 2 -21.86 -20.59 0.01
CA ASN A 2 -20.78 -19.85 -0.68
C ASN A 2 -20.91 -18.32 -0.64
N ASP A 3 -22.14 -17.79 -0.62
CA ASP A 3 -22.34 -16.33 -0.71
C ASP A 3 -21.88 -15.58 0.54
N THR A 4 -22.10 -16.16 1.74
CA THR A 4 -21.67 -15.55 3.00
C THR A 4 -20.15 -15.56 3.13
N ALA A 5 -19.48 -16.64 2.74
CA ALA A 5 -18.02 -16.72 2.75
C ALA A 5 -17.39 -15.74 1.75
N LEU A 6 -17.95 -15.65 0.54
CA LEU A 6 -17.51 -14.70 -0.48
C LEU A 6 -17.74 -13.25 -0.03
N ALA A 7 -18.87 -12.95 0.62
CA ALA A 7 -19.15 -11.62 1.17
C ALA A 7 -18.15 -11.22 2.27
N THR A 8 -17.84 -12.14 3.20
CA THR A 8 -16.84 -11.89 4.24
C THR A 8 -15.48 -11.59 3.63
N ILE A 9 -15.01 -12.44 2.70
CA ILE A 9 -13.74 -12.24 1.99
C ILE A 9 -13.74 -10.93 1.21
N ALA A 10 -14.86 -10.58 0.58
CA ALA A 10 -15.00 -9.33 -0.16
C ALA A 10 -14.88 -8.10 0.76
N ILE A 11 -15.56 -8.10 1.90
CA ILE A 11 -15.51 -7.01 2.90
C ILE A 11 -14.11 -6.91 3.49
N THR A 12 -13.49 -8.04 3.88
CA THR A 12 -12.12 -8.07 4.39
C THR A 12 -11.14 -7.56 3.35
N GLY A 13 -11.24 -8.03 2.10
CA GLY A 13 -10.41 -7.57 0.99
C GLY A 13 -10.55 -6.07 0.76
N PHE A 14 -11.78 -5.56 0.68
CA PHE A 14 -12.01 -4.12 0.50
C PHE A 14 -11.39 -3.31 1.64
N THR A 15 -11.60 -3.73 2.88
CA THR A 15 -11.06 -3.07 4.07
C THR A 15 -9.54 -3.01 4.01
N VAL A 16 -8.88 -4.14 3.74
CA VAL A 16 -7.42 -4.22 3.64
C VAL A 16 -6.91 -3.32 2.51
N ALA A 17 -7.49 -3.42 1.31
CA ALA A 17 -7.07 -2.62 0.15
C ALA A 17 -7.26 -1.12 0.39
N PHE A 18 -8.41 -0.71 0.91
CA PHE A 18 -8.73 0.68 1.17
C PHE A 18 -7.80 1.28 2.23
N PHE A 19 -7.68 0.65 3.41
CA PHE A 19 -6.86 1.18 4.50
C PHE A 19 -5.35 1.12 4.20
N HIS A 20 -4.89 0.17 3.39
CA HIS A 20 -3.52 0.19 2.88
C HIS A 20 -3.28 1.39 1.95
N ALA A 21 -4.24 1.70 1.08
CA ALA A 21 -4.15 2.87 0.20
C ALA A 21 -4.31 4.22 0.93
N VAL A 22 -4.78 4.24 2.17
CA VAL A 22 -4.79 5.45 3.03
C VAL A 22 -3.38 5.83 3.48
N ILE A 23 -2.42 4.92 3.43
CA ILE A 23 -1.05 5.18 3.83
C ILE A 23 -0.44 6.27 2.93
N PRO A 24 0.15 7.34 3.49
CA PRO A 24 0.69 8.48 2.73
C PRO A 24 1.53 8.12 1.51
N THR A 25 2.31 7.03 1.56
CA THR A 25 3.12 6.54 0.43
C THR A 25 2.37 6.35 -0.88
N HIS A 26 1.07 6.07 -0.85
CA HIS A 26 0.28 5.73 -2.03
C HIS A 26 -0.37 6.95 -2.70
N TRP A 27 -0.49 8.08 -2.02
CA TRP A 27 -1.20 9.26 -2.54
C TRP A 27 -0.44 10.57 -2.33
N LEU A 28 0.37 10.69 -1.27
CA LEU A 28 1.07 11.93 -0.93
C LEU A 28 2.10 12.35 -2.00
N PRO A 29 2.90 11.45 -2.60
CA PRO A 29 3.83 11.84 -3.67
C PRO A 29 3.14 12.49 -4.88
N PHE A 30 1.92 12.06 -5.22
CA PHE A 30 1.15 12.63 -6.32
C PHE A 30 0.73 14.07 -6.02
N VAL A 31 0.29 14.33 -4.79
CA VAL A 31 -0.08 15.68 -4.33
C VAL A 31 1.14 16.60 -4.34
N LEU A 32 2.26 16.14 -3.81
CA LEU A 32 3.49 16.94 -3.69
C LEU A 32 4.08 17.27 -5.07
N VAL A 33 4.20 16.29 -5.97
CA VAL A 33 4.65 16.53 -7.36
C VAL A 33 3.66 17.43 -8.11
N SER A 34 2.35 17.23 -7.91
CA SER A 34 1.33 18.09 -8.50
C SER A 34 1.49 19.56 -8.09
N ARG A 35 1.83 19.82 -6.83
CA ARG A 35 2.04 21.19 -6.32
C ARG A 35 3.32 21.79 -6.87
N ALA A 36 4.44 21.06 -6.79
CA ALA A 36 5.73 21.52 -7.31
C ALA A 36 5.66 21.88 -8.80
N ARG A 37 4.85 21.15 -9.57
CA ARG A 37 4.65 21.36 -11.01
C ARG A 37 3.40 22.15 -11.39
N SER A 38 2.62 22.63 -10.42
CA SER A 38 1.35 23.34 -10.65
C SER A 38 0.38 22.58 -11.57
N TRP A 39 0.28 21.26 -11.43
CA TRP A 39 -0.67 20.44 -12.19
C TRP A 39 -2.11 20.71 -11.77
N SER A 40 -3.02 20.66 -12.75
CA SER A 40 -4.46 20.74 -12.48
C SER A 40 -4.96 19.47 -11.78
N MET A 41 -6.02 19.60 -10.97
CA MET A 41 -6.65 18.45 -10.28
C MET A 41 -6.94 17.28 -11.23
N ALA A 42 -7.49 17.56 -12.41
CA ALA A 42 -7.82 16.54 -13.40
C ALA A 42 -6.59 15.76 -13.88
N ARG A 43 -5.48 16.47 -14.10
CA ARG A 43 -4.21 15.85 -14.48
C ARG A 43 -3.67 14.95 -13.37
N THR A 44 -3.66 15.45 -12.14
CA THR A 44 -3.15 14.73 -10.97
C THR A 44 -3.95 13.46 -10.73
N LEU A 45 -5.27 13.54 -10.70
CA LEU A 45 -6.13 12.35 -10.58
C LEU A 45 -5.94 11.39 -11.76
N GLY A 46 -5.74 11.90 -12.99
CA GLY A 46 -5.40 11.06 -14.15
C GLY A 46 -4.10 10.27 -13.97
N VAL A 47 -3.06 10.92 -13.43
CA VAL A 47 -1.78 10.25 -13.12
C VAL A 47 -1.94 9.23 -11.99
N VAL A 48 -2.75 9.53 -10.96
CA VAL A 48 -3.09 8.58 -9.90
C VAL A 48 -3.81 7.35 -10.46
N VAL A 49 -4.81 7.52 -11.33
CA VAL A 49 -5.49 6.39 -11.98
C VAL A 49 -4.51 5.55 -12.79
N PHE A 50 -3.65 6.19 -13.58
CA PHE A 50 -2.67 5.51 -14.42
C PHE A 50 -1.68 4.67 -13.60
N ALA A 51 -1.05 5.28 -12.60
CA ALA A 51 -0.13 4.62 -11.68
C ALA A 51 -0.83 3.53 -10.85
N GLY A 52 -2.00 3.86 -10.29
CA GLY A 52 -2.80 2.94 -9.48
C GLY A 52 -3.27 1.72 -10.25
N THR A 53 -3.57 1.87 -11.54
CA THR A 53 -3.92 0.73 -12.41
C THR A 53 -2.73 -0.21 -12.58
N GLY A 54 -1.52 0.33 -12.84
CA GLY A 54 -0.30 -0.46 -12.91
C GLY A 54 -0.05 -1.25 -11.61
N HIS A 55 -0.18 -0.58 -10.48
CA HIS A 55 -0.06 -1.18 -9.14
C HIS A 55 -1.08 -2.30 -8.87
N VAL A 56 -2.36 -2.09 -9.19
CA VAL A 56 -3.42 -3.11 -9.05
C VAL A 56 -3.15 -4.30 -9.96
N LEU A 57 -2.73 -4.06 -11.21
CA LEU A 57 -2.40 -5.12 -12.17
C LEU A 57 -1.21 -5.95 -11.70
N LEU A 58 -0.10 -5.30 -11.28
CA LEU A 58 1.07 -6.03 -10.80
C LEU A 58 0.73 -6.85 -9.55
N THR A 59 0.04 -6.26 -8.59
CA THR A 59 -0.39 -6.95 -7.36
C THR A 59 -1.28 -8.15 -7.69
N THR A 60 -2.20 -8.01 -8.65
CA THR A 60 -3.06 -9.10 -9.12
C THR A 60 -2.24 -10.22 -9.77
N LEU A 61 -1.29 -9.87 -10.65
CA LEU A 61 -0.42 -10.86 -11.31
C LEU A 61 0.42 -11.64 -10.29
N ILE A 62 1.00 -10.95 -9.31
CA ILE A 62 1.75 -11.58 -8.22
C ILE A 62 0.82 -12.47 -7.38
N GLY A 63 -0.38 -11.99 -7.04
CA GLY A 63 -1.38 -12.75 -6.28
C GLY A 63 -1.81 -14.04 -6.98
N VAL A 64 -2.04 -13.99 -8.29
CA VAL A 64 -2.33 -15.19 -9.12
C VAL A 64 -1.14 -16.14 -9.12
N ALA A 65 0.09 -15.64 -9.34
CA ALA A 65 1.29 -16.47 -9.38
C ALA A 65 1.55 -17.18 -8.03
N ILE A 66 1.43 -16.47 -6.91
CA ILE A 66 1.61 -17.02 -5.56
C ILE A 66 0.52 -18.04 -5.26
N SER A 67 -0.74 -17.75 -5.59
CA SER A 67 -1.85 -18.67 -5.33
C SER A 67 -1.73 -19.96 -6.15
N TRP A 68 -1.28 -19.85 -7.41
CA TRP A 68 -0.95 -21.00 -8.25
C TRP A 68 0.18 -21.84 -7.64
N PHE A 69 1.27 -21.20 -7.21
CA PHE A 69 2.39 -21.89 -6.57
C PHE A 69 1.98 -22.55 -5.24
N GLY A 70 1.17 -21.87 -4.44
CA GLY A 70 0.62 -22.37 -3.19
C GLY A 70 -0.23 -23.63 -3.38
N TYR A 71 -1.06 -23.67 -4.44
CA TYR A 71 -1.83 -24.87 -4.78
C TYR A 71 -0.93 -26.09 -5.03
N GLN A 72 0.21 -25.91 -5.70
CA GLN A 72 1.16 -26.99 -5.97
C GLN A 72 1.89 -27.47 -4.70
N LEU A 73 2.16 -26.57 -3.74
CA LEU A 73 2.83 -26.88 -2.47
C LEU A 73 1.92 -27.56 -1.43
N ASN A 74 0.60 -27.34 -1.51
CA ASN A 74 -0.38 -27.72 -0.48
C ASN A 74 -0.47 -29.24 -0.22
N ARG A 75 0.13 -30.09 -1.06
CA ARG A 75 0.14 -31.55 -0.84
C ARG A 75 0.96 -32.02 0.37
N GLN A 76 1.80 -31.19 0.99
CA GLN A 76 2.69 -31.61 2.10
C GLN A 76 2.69 -30.72 3.36
N VAL A 77 2.05 -29.54 3.36
CA VAL A 77 2.28 -28.51 4.42
C VAL A 77 1.00 -27.89 5.01
N GLY A 78 -0.17 -28.45 4.73
CA GLY A 78 -1.48 -27.82 4.91
C GLY A 78 -1.76 -27.18 6.29
N LEU A 79 -1.30 -27.77 7.39
CA LEU A 79 -1.56 -27.24 8.74
C LEU A 79 -0.53 -26.19 9.22
N LEU A 80 0.68 -26.18 8.66
CA LEU A 80 1.76 -25.31 9.12
C LEU A 80 1.73 -23.94 8.42
N PHE A 81 1.22 -23.91 7.18
CA PHE A 81 1.29 -22.75 6.31
C PHE A 81 0.57 -21.49 6.85
N PRO A 82 -0.68 -21.56 7.36
CA PRO A 82 -1.37 -20.39 7.91
C PRO A 82 -0.70 -19.82 9.16
N TRP A 83 -0.12 -20.69 10.00
CA TRP A 83 0.65 -20.30 11.17
C TRP A 83 1.95 -19.58 10.80
N LEU A 84 2.64 -20.05 9.76
CA LEU A 84 3.84 -19.39 9.24
C LEU A 84 3.52 -18.01 8.67
N VAL A 85 2.48 -17.90 7.83
CA VAL A 85 2.08 -16.62 7.21
C VAL A 85 1.56 -15.64 8.26
N GLY A 86 0.64 -16.07 9.12
CA GLY A 86 0.09 -15.23 10.19
C GLY A 86 1.15 -14.79 11.20
N GLY A 87 2.03 -15.71 11.62
CA GLY A 87 3.15 -15.41 12.50
C GLY A 87 4.16 -14.45 11.88
N PHE A 88 4.49 -14.62 10.60
CA PHE A 88 5.37 -13.71 9.88
C PHE A 88 4.78 -12.30 9.77
N LEU A 89 3.51 -12.18 9.37
CA LEU A 89 2.82 -10.88 9.31
C LEU A 89 2.77 -10.20 10.68
N PHE A 90 2.49 -10.95 11.75
CA PHE A 90 2.50 -10.41 13.11
C PHE A 90 3.89 -9.92 13.55
N ALA A 91 4.95 -10.68 13.22
CA ALA A 91 6.33 -10.30 13.50
C ALA A 91 6.76 -9.03 12.74
N VAL A 92 6.37 -8.91 11.46
CA VAL A 92 6.58 -7.68 10.67
C VAL A 92 5.81 -6.50 11.28
N GLY A 93 4.58 -6.73 11.73
CA GLY A 93 3.80 -5.73 12.46
C GLY A 93 4.48 -5.25 13.75
N LEU A 94 5.00 -6.18 14.56
CA LEU A 94 5.79 -5.87 15.77
C LEU A 94 7.07 -5.08 15.44
N TYR A 95 7.75 -5.42 14.35
CA TYR A 95 8.92 -4.68 13.90
C TYR A 95 8.57 -3.22 13.57
N TYR A 96 7.49 -2.98 12.84
CA TYR A 96 7.03 -1.62 12.56
C TYR A 96 6.52 -0.90 13.81
N ALA A 97 5.88 -1.60 14.76
CA ALA A 97 5.47 -1.03 16.04
C ALA A 97 6.69 -0.59 16.88
N TRP A 98 7.73 -1.42 16.94
CA TRP A 98 9.01 -1.06 17.57
C TRP A 98 9.59 0.18 16.91
N ARG A 99 9.70 0.18 15.57
CA ARG A 99 10.24 1.29 14.78
C ARG A 99 9.52 2.60 15.10
N GLN A 100 8.18 2.57 15.09
CA GLN A 100 7.32 3.67 15.50
C GLN A 100 7.61 4.14 16.94
N ALA A 101 7.71 3.22 17.90
CA ALA A 101 7.97 3.53 19.31
C ALA A 101 9.37 4.13 19.54
N CYS A 102 10.36 3.71 18.75
CA CYS A 102 11.71 4.26 18.78
C CYS A 102 11.88 5.55 17.95
N GLY A 103 10.80 6.09 17.37
CA GLY A 103 10.86 7.28 16.50
C GLY A 103 11.61 7.07 15.18
N ARG A 104 11.90 5.81 14.82
CA ARG A 104 12.52 5.44 13.56
C ARG A 104 11.38 5.13 12.59
N GLY A 105 11.00 6.07 11.72
CA GLY A 105 9.89 5.92 10.76
C GLY A 105 9.99 4.71 9.81
N ILE A 106 9.20 4.66 8.74
CA ILE A 106 9.28 3.55 7.77
C ILE A 106 10.53 3.66 6.90
N CYS A 107 11.12 2.52 6.57
CA CYS A 107 12.10 2.42 5.48
C CYS A 107 11.34 2.42 4.16
N HIS A 108 11.25 3.56 3.49
CA HIS A 108 10.78 3.63 2.10
C HIS A 108 11.97 3.73 1.16
N HIS A 109 11.77 3.32 -0.09
CA HIS A 109 12.72 3.63 -1.15
C HIS A 109 12.60 5.11 -1.52
N HIS A 110 13.74 5.76 -1.67
CA HIS A 110 13.80 7.15 -2.12
C HIS A 110 13.09 7.30 -3.46
N PRO A 111 12.45 8.46 -3.72
CA PRO A 111 11.89 8.77 -5.03
C PRO A 111 12.94 8.52 -6.13
N PRO A 112 12.55 8.05 -7.32
CA PRO A 112 13.48 7.86 -8.43
C PRO A 112 14.39 9.07 -8.66
N GLY A 113 15.70 8.89 -8.45
CA GLY A 113 16.71 9.96 -8.58
C GLY A 113 17.01 10.76 -7.30
N GLY A 114 16.38 10.44 -6.17
CA GLY A 114 16.73 11.00 -4.86
C GLY A 114 18.01 10.37 -4.29
N HIS A 115 18.84 11.18 -3.64
CA HIS A 115 20.12 10.75 -3.04
C HIS A 115 20.11 10.80 -1.50
N HIS A 116 18.94 10.96 -0.88
CA HIS A 116 18.83 11.08 0.56
C HIS A 116 19.39 9.83 1.26
N LYS A 117 20.24 10.01 2.27
CA LYS A 117 20.72 8.93 3.13
C LYS A 117 20.11 9.15 4.52
N PRO A 118 19.53 8.12 5.15
CA PRO A 118 18.94 8.27 6.48
C PRO A 118 20.02 8.74 7.48
N ASP A 119 19.88 9.97 7.98
CA ASP A 119 20.75 10.58 8.99
C ASP A 119 20.03 10.68 10.34
N LYS A 120 20.79 10.89 11.42
CA LYS A 120 20.32 11.17 12.78
C LYS A 120 19.41 12.41 12.85
N ALA A 121 19.45 13.28 11.84
CA ALA A 121 18.56 14.43 11.70
C ALA A 121 17.13 14.08 11.25
N CYS A 122 16.87 12.87 10.72
CA CYS A 122 15.54 12.44 10.24
C CYS A 122 14.47 12.30 11.35
N GLY A 123 14.81 12.63 12.61
CA GLY A 123 13.87 12.69 13.75
C GLY A 123 13.76 14.08 14.41
N HIS A 124 14.48 15.09 13.92
CA HIS A 124 14.48 16.44 14.49
C HIS A 124 13.61 17.40 13.66
N GLU A 125 12.78 18.16 14.37
CA GLU A 125 11.79 19.09 13.81
C GLU A 125 12.41 20.09 12.83
N LYS A 126 12.11 19.92 11.54
CA LYS A 126 12.02 21.03 10.58
C LYS A 126 10.55 21.24 10.24
N ASN A 127 10.20 22.44 9.78
CA ASN A 127 8.83 22.85 9.50
C ASN A 127 8.18 22.14 8.28
N GLU A 128 8.89 21.23 7.62
CA GLU A 128 8.46 20.57 6.39
C GLU A 128 8.34 19.05 6.62
N SER A 129 7.45 18.39 5.89
CA SER A 129 7.32 16.93 5.92
C SER A 129 8.57 16.26 5.34
N HIS A 130 8.88 15.03 5.78
CA HIS A 130 10.05 14.31 5.27
C HIS A 130 9.90 14.03 3.76
N TRP A 131 8.69 13.70 3.32
CA TRP A 131 8.36 13.57 1.89
C TRP A 131 8.54 14.85 1.09
N GLU A 132 8.25 16.04 1.64
CA GLU A 132 8.50 17.32 0.94
C GLU A 132 10.00 17.49 0.69
N HIS A 133 10.84 17.30 1.71
CA HIS A 133 12.29 17.47 1.57
C HIS A 133 12.93 16.43 0.62
N GLU A 134 12.51 15.17 0.68
CA GLU A 134 13.02 14.15 -0.25
C GLU A 134 12.58 14.39 -1.70
N LEU A 135 11.36 14.90 -1.91
CA LEU A 135 10.86 15.20 -3.25
C LEU A 135 11.49 16.46 -3.83
N GLU A 136 11.73 17.50 -3.03
CA GLU A 136 12.45 18.71 -3.47
C GLU A 136 13.85 18.40 -4.02
N GLU A 137 14.56 17.45 -3.41
CA GLU A 137 15.87 16.99 -3.89
C GLU A 137 15.77 16.06 -5.11
N SER A 138 14.57 15.59 -5.46
CA SER A 138 14.36 14.65 -6.56
C SER A 138 14.16 15.36 -7.90
N PRO A 139 14.63 14.78 -9.03
CA PRO A 139 14.33 15.29 -10.36
C PRO A 139 12.82 15.36 -10.68
N LEU A 140 11.98 14.69 -9.91
CA LEU A 140 10.53 14.70 -10.08
C LEU A 140 9.92 16.07 -9.70
N ALA A 141 10.51 16.80 -8.75
CA ALA A 141 10.02 18.11 -8.34
C ALA A 141 10.57 19.27 -9.19
N GLU A 142 11.59 19.04 -10.02
CA GLU A 142 12.23 20.08 -10.83
C GLU A 142 11.64 20.16 -12.26
N PRO A 143 10.71 21.09 -12.57
CA PRO A 143 10.09 21.19 -13.88
C PRO A 143 11.06 21.62 -14.99
N GLU A 144 12.15 22.32 -14.65
CA GLU A 144 13.17 22.74 -15.63
C GLU A 144 14.05 21.59 -16.12
N LYS A 145 14.27 20.56 -15.29
CA LYS A 145 15.17 19.44 -15.62
C LYS A 145 14.43 18.22 -16.17
N THR A 146 13.16 18.02 -15.82
CA THR A 146 12.39 16.86 -16.27
C THR A 146 11.00 17.22 -16.78
N SER A 147 10.61 16.60 -17.90
CA SER A 147 9.27 16.79 -18.46
C SER A 147 8.18 16.19 -17.57
N ASP A 148 6.96 16.71 -17.65
CA ASP A 148 5.85 16.16 -16.89
C ASP A 148 5.54 14.70 -17.20
N ARG A 149 5.84 14.25 -18.44
CA ARG A 149 5.71 12.83 -18.81
C ARG A 149 6.71 11.98 -18.03
N ALA A 150 7.95 12.44 -17.92
CA ALA A 150 8.97 11.75 -17.13
C ALA A 150 8.58 11.70 -15.65
N ALA A 151 8.03 12.79 -15.10
CA ALA A 151 7.53 12.80 -13.72
C ALA A 151 6.37 11.82 -13.51
N ALA A 152 5.39 11.80 -14.42
CA ALA A 152 4.28 10.84 -14.37
C ALA A 152 4.77 9.38 -14.52
N CYS A 153 5.77 9.12 -15.38
CA CYS A 153 6.40 7.81 -15.51
C CYS A 153 7.16 7.42 -14.24
N GLY A 154 7.87 8.34 -13.59
CA GLY A 154 8.54 8.10 -12.32
C GLY A 154 7.57 7.70 -11.22
N LEU A 155 6.46 8.44 -11.07
CA LEU A 155 5.37 8.11 -10.15
C LEU A 155 4.71 6.76 -10.48
N PHE A 156 4.49 6.48 -11.77
CA PHE A 156 3.97 5.19 -12.23
C PHE A 156 4.88 4.03 -11.80
N VAL A 157 6.19 4.13 -12.07
CA VAL A 157 7.17 3.09 -11.73
C VAL A 157 7.26 2.92 -10.22
N MET A 158 7.36 4.02 -9.47
CA MET A 158 7.45 4.01 -8.02
C MET A 158 6.24 3.29 -7.39
N LEU A 159 5.02 3.64 -7.79
CA LEU A 159 3.81 3.03 -7.24
C LEU A 159 3.60 1.59 -7.73
N THR A 160 3.84 1.34 -9.02
CA THR A 160 3.64 0.02 -9.62
C THR A 160 4.57 -1.01 -9.00
N LEU A 161 5.85 -0.66 -8.76
CA LEU A 161 6.84 -1.58 -8.19
C LEU A 161 6.72 -1.78 -6.66
N SER A 162 5.76 -1.13 -6.00
CA SER A 162 5.40 -1.35 -4.60
C SER A 162 4.09 -2.16 -4.53
N PRO A 163 4.11 -3.50 -4.75
CA PRO A 163 2.87 -4.29 -4.75
C PRO A 163 2.21 -4.30 -3.36
N CYS A 164 0.88 -4.45 -3.27
CA CYS A 164 0.23 -4.58 -1.96
C CYS A 164 0.54 -5.94 -1.32
N GLU A 165 1.62 -6.05 -0.53
CA GLU A 165 1.94 -7.30 0.17
C GLU A 165 0.83 -7.75 1.13
N THR A 166 0.07 -6.80 1.68
CA THR A 166 -1.05 -7.04 2.60
C THR A 166 -2.24 -7.75 1.93
N PHE A 167 -2.40 -7.61 0.61
CA PHE A 167 -3.51 -8.19 -0.12
C PHE A 167 -3.18 -9.58 -0.70
N LEU A 168 -1.89 -9.95 -0.79
CA LEU A 168 -1.47 -11.26 -1.31
C LEU A 168 -2.06 -12.46 -0.52
N PRO A 169 -2.13 -12.44 0.82
CA PRO A 169 -2.81 -13.50 1.59
C PRO A 169 -4.31 -13.59 1.28
N VAL A 170 -4.96 -12.46 0.98
CA VAL A 170 -6.39 -12.43 0.62
C VAL A 170 -6.63 -13.11 -0.73
N TYR A 171 -5.70 -12.98 -1.69
CA TYR A 171 -5.78 -13.74 -2.95
C TYR A 171 -5.73 -15.26 -2.73
N MET A 172 -4.93 -15.73 -1.76
CA MET A 172 -4.86 -17.16 -1.45
C MET A 172 -6.18 -17.70 -0.89
N THR A 173 -6.90 -16.92 -0.06
CA THR A 173 -8.23 -17.33 0.42
C THR A 173 -9.27 -17.30 -0.69
N GLY A 174 -9.12 -16.44 -1.69
CA GLY A 174 -9.96 -16.40 -2.89
C GLY A 174 -9.74 -17.57 -3.85
N ALA A 175 -8.57 -18.22 -3.80
CA ALA A 175 -8.21 -19.32 -4.71
C ALA A 175 -9.18 -20.51 -4.65
N GLN A 176 -9.82 -20.75 -3.50
CA GLN A 176 -10.84 -21.80 -3.32
C GLN A 176 -12.09 -21.58 -4.21
N PHE A 177 -12.34 -20.34 -4.66
CA PHE A 177 -13.44 -19.99 -5.56
C PHE A 177 -13.02 -19.96 -7.03
N GLY A 178 -11.81 -20.44 -7.35
CA GLY A 178 -11.26 -20.47 -8.70
C GLY A 178 -11.15 -19.08 -9.33
N ILE A 179 -11.28 -19.01 -10.66
CA ILE A 179 -11.16 -17.76 -11.43
C ILE A 179 -12.15 -16.70 -10.96
N ARG A 180 -13.38 -17.09 -10.58
CA ARG A 180 -14.40 -16.16 -10.08
C ARG A 180 -13.93 -15.44 -8.80
N GLY A 181 -13.27 -16.15 -7.89
CA GLY A 181 -12.67 -15.57 -6.70
C GLY A 181 -11.63 -14.50 -7.03
N PHE A 182 -10.70 -14.82 -7.94
CA PHE A 182 -9.68 -13.86 -8.39
C PHE A 182 -10.30 -12.62 -9.02
N VAL A 183 -11.25 -12.78 -9.96
CA VAL A 183 -11.89 -11.64 -10.62
C VAL A 183 -12.58 -10.73 -9.62
N VAL A 184 -13.35 -11.30 -8.68
CA VAL A 184 -14.04 -10.52 -7.63
C VAL A 184 -13.03 -9.80 -6.75
N LEU A 185 -11.99 -10.49 -6.28
CA LEU A 185 -10.95 -9.88 -5.45
C LEU A 185 -10.14 -8.81 -6.17
N SER A 186 -9.85 -8.97 -7.46
CA SER A 186 -9.18 -7.95 -8.28
C SER A 186 -10.04 -6.71 -8.47
N ILE A 187 -11.34 -6.87 -8.67
CA ILE A 187 -12.28 -5.73 -8.71
C ILE A 187 -12.30 -5.01 -7.37
N ILE A 188 -12.31 -5.76 -6.27
CA ILE A 188 -12.31 -5.20 -4.92
C ILE A 188 -11.00 -4.48 -4.60
N LEU A 189 -9.86 -5.07 -4.97
CA LEU A 189 -8.55 -4.43 -4.88
C LEU A 189 -8.54 -3.13 -5.68
N ALA A 190 -9.01 -3.16 -6.93
CA ALA A 190 -9.11 -1.97 -7.78
C ALA A 190 -9.98 -0.90 -7.13
N ALA A 191 -11.19 -1.25 -6.68
CA ALA A 191 -12.13 -0.31 -6.07
C ALA A 191 -11.59 0.28 -4.76
N GLY A 192 -11.05 -0.54 -3.87
CA GLY A 192 -10.50 -0.11 -2.58
C GLY A 192 -9.24 0.73 -2.74
N ALA A 193 -8.28 0.26 -3.53
CA ALA A 193 -7.00 0.94 -3.70
C ALA A 193 -7.14 2.24 -4.52
N LEU A 194 -7.77 2.19 -5.70
CA LEU A 194 -8.00 3.40 -6.49
C LEU A 194 -8.93 4.37 -5.78
N GLY A 195 -10.01 3.87 -5.15
CA GLY A 195 -10.93 4.70 -4.40
C GLY A 195 -10.25 5.43 -3.24
N GLY A 196 -9.43 4.72 -2.46
CA GLY A 196 -8.63 5.31 -1.38
C GLY A 196 -7.65 6.35 -1.92
N MET A 197 -6.81 6.00 -2.89
CA MET A 197 -5.83 6.92 -3.46
C MET A 197 -6.48 8.18 -4.04
N LEU A 198 -7.57 8.05 -4.80
CA LEU A 198 -8.28 9.18 -5.39
C LEU A 198 -8.94 10.07 -4.33
N LEU A 199 -9.60 9.46 -3.34
CA LEU A 199 -10.26 10.19 -2.26
C LEU A 199 -9.25 11.03 -1.47
N PHE A 200 -8.15 10.43 -1.02
CA PHE A 200 -7.15 11.12 -0.21
C PHE A 200 -6.31 12.12 -1.02
N THR A 201 -6.02 11.83 -2.30
CA THR A 201 -5.41 12.81 -3.20
C THR A 201 -6.31 14.02 -3.38
N TRP A 202 -7.59 13.80 -3.67
CA TRP A 202 -8.57 14.86 -3.87
C TRP A 202 -8.77 15.70 -2.60
N LEU A 203 -8.98 15.06 -1.45
CA LEU A 203 -9.14 15.75 -0.17
C LEU A 203 -7.94 16.66 0.13
N THR A 204 -6.73 16.13 -0.03
CA THR A 204 -5.50 16.89 0.23
C THR A 204 -5.31 18.05 -0.76
N MET A 205 -5.66 17.86 -2.02
CA MET A 205 -5.58 18.91 -3.05
C MET A 205 -6.62 20.03 -2.87
N VAL A 206 -7.80 19.75 -2.27
CA VAL A 206 -8.88 20.74 -2.05
C VAL A 206 -8.65 21.64 -0.84
N GLY A 207 -7.71 21.31 0.05
CA GLY A 207 -7.36 22.18 1.17
C GLY A 207 -7.32 21.52 2.54
N LEU A 208 -7.15 20.19 2.61
CA LEU A 208 -6.77 19.52 3.85
C LEU A 208 -5.34 19.87 4.33
N GLU A 209 -4.70 20.91 3.77
CA GLU A 209 -3.33 21.36 4.07
C GLU A 209 -3.05 21.64 5.54
N ARG A 210 -4.08 21.94 6.35
CA ARG A 210 -3.94 22.13 7.81
C ARG A 210 -4.23 20.88 8.64
N VAL A 211 -4.73 19.81 8.04
CA VAL A 211 -5.05 18.58 8.77
C VAL A 211 -3.82 17.68 8.78
N ASN A 212 -2.83 18.09 9.59
CA ASN A 212 -1.87 17.20 10.23
C ASN A 212 -1.21 16.12 9.33
N LEU A 213 -0.81 16.45 8.09
CA LEU A 213 -0.03 15.57 7.21
C LEU A 213 1.21 15.01 7.96
N ARG A 214 1.80 15.84 8.81
CA ARG A 214 2.87 15.48 9.74
C ARG A 214 2.52 14.35 10.70
N ARG A 215 1.29 14.33 11.28
CA ARG A 215 0.83 13.21 12.12
C ARG A 215 0.61 11.96 11.30
N PHE A 216 0.08 12.08 10.08
CA PHE A 216 -0.16 10.93 9.20
C PHE A 216 1.14 10.27 8.75
N GLU A 217 2.13 11.06 8.33
CA GLU A 217 3.48 10.61 8.01
C GLU A 217 4.19 10.01 9.24
N ARG A 218 4.08 10.66 10.40
CA ARG A 218 4.67 10.13 11.64
C ARG A 218 4.02 8.83 12.08
N MET A 219 2.73 8.63 11.82
CA MET A 219 1.99 7.42 12.19
C MET A 219 2.08 6.32 11.13
N GLU A 220 2.79 6.53 10.02
CA GLU A 220 2.83 5.59 8.90
C GLU A 220 3.29 4.19 9.37
N ALA A 221 4.37 4.10 10.17
CA ALA A 221 4.83 2.84 10.77
C ALA A 221 3.78 2.23 11.70
N GLY A 222 3.10 3.05 12.50
CA GLY A 222 2.01 2.61 13.38
C GLY A 222 0.79 2.08 12.63
N LEU A 223 0.41 2.70 11.52
CA LEU A 223 -0.69 2.26 10.66
C LEU A 223 -0.37 0.93 9.98
N LEU A 224 0.84 0.79 9.42
CA LEU A 224 1.31 -0.50 8.89
C LEU A 224 1.39 -1.57 9.97
N ALA A 225 1.92 -1.24 11.15
CA ALA A 225 1.98 -2.17 12.27
C ALA A 225 0.59 -2.69 12.66
N GLY A 226 -0.37 -1.78 12.84
CA GLY A 226 -1.76 -2.13 13.15
C GLY A 226 -2.38 -3.00 12.07
N LEU A 227 -2.22 -2.64 10.80
CA LEU A 227 -2.74 -3.39 9.66
C LEU A 227 -2.16 -4.82 9.60
N PHE A 228 -0.83 -4.97 9.69
CA PHE A 228 -0.16 -6.27 9.66
C PHE A 228 -0.48 -7.14 10.87
N MET A 229 -0.55 -6.55 12.07
CA MET A 229 -0.91 -7.29 13.29
C MET A 229 -2.35 -7.79 13.23
N ILE A 230 -3.30 -6.94 12.81
CA ILE A 230 -4.71 -7.33 12.66
C ILE A 230 -4.83 -8.43 11.60
N LEU A 231 -4.18 -8.28 10.45
CA LEU A 231 -4.21 -9.28 9.38
C LEU A 231 -3.59 -10.61 9.84
N GLY A 232 -2.44 -10.57 10.52
CA GLY A 232 -1.78 -11.77 11.04
C GLY A 232 -2.66 -12.54 12.04
N VAL A 233 -3.34 -11.82 12.96
CA VAL A 233 -4.30 -12.43 13.89
C VAL A 233 -5.51 -13.01 13.16
N LEU A 234 -6.08 -12.29 12.20
CA LEU A 234 -7.23 -12.76 11.42
C LEU A 234 -6.91 -14.04 10.66
N VAL A 235 -5.73 -14.13 10.03
CA VAL A 235 -5.29 -15.36 9.33
C VAL A 235 -5.26 -16.57 10.26
N VAL A 236 -4.75 -16.40 11.49
CA VAL A 236 -4.68 -17.49 12.48
C VAL A 236 -6.08 -17.86 13.02
N ILE A 237 -6.95 -16.88 13.24
CA ILE A 237 -8.31 -17.10 13.75
C ILE A 237 -9.16 -17.83 12.69
N VAL A 238 -9.14 -17.37 11.43
CA VAL A 238 -9.92 -17.96 10.34
C VAL A 238 -9.56 -19.44 10.14
N GLU A 239 -8.27 -19.77 10.20
CA GLU A 239 -7.81 -21.16 10.14
C GLU A 239 -8.37 -22.00 11.29
N ARG A 240 -8.31 -21.49 12.54
CA ARG A 240 -8.86 -22.20 13.69
C ARG A 240 -10.37 -22.42 13.59
N THR A 241 -11.11 -21.52 12.95
CA THR A 241 -12.56 -21.65 12.79
C THR A 241 -12.99 -22.58 11.65
N HIS A 242 -12.14 -22.80 10.65
CA HIS A 242 -12.43 -23.70 9.52
C HIS A 242 -11.77 -25.08 9.64
N GLY A 243 -10.88 -25.29 10.61
CA GLY A 243 -10.27 -26.58 10.93
C GLY A 243 -11.09 -27.50 11.84
N HIS A 244 -12.41 -27.28 11.97
CA HIS A 244 -13.35 -28.15 12.70
C HIS A 244 -14.41 -28.73 11.79
#